data_AF-A0A414WVC0-F1
#
_entry.id   AF-A0A414WVC0-F1
#
_cell.length_a   1.000
_cell.length_b   1.000
_cell.length_c   1.000
_cell.angle_alpha   90.00
_cell.angle_beta   90.00
_cell.angle_gamma   90.00
#
_symmetry.space_group_name_H-M   'P 1'
#
loop_
_entity.id
_entity.type
_entity.pdbx_description
1 polymer ?
#
loop_
_entity_poly.entity_id
_entity_poly.type
_entity_poly.pdbx_seq_one_letter_code
_entity_poly.pdbx_strand_id
1 'polypeptide(L)'
;MKLKSLYALLFCIFMTGCLDGQKQSDHSILIAYMSTEYPELGSSVCYLNEQGDTIVPFGKYYYGGSDTIRHIGFVMEPHKPGWTTINNKGEKLFYAFSFDNGPDYVEEGLFRIINDEMLMGFADTLGNVIIKPQFAFVCPFKDGKAEVTYTGEKKALDDYGEHWTWQSDDWFYIDKNGNKLK
;
A
#
# COMPACT_ATOMS: atom_id res chain seq x y z
N MET A 1 -22.45 -55.27 -11.76
CA MET A 1 -23.58 -54.68 -12.51
C MET A 1 -24.22 -53.63 -11.60
N LYS A 2 -24.27 -52.37 -12.05
CA LYS A 2 -24.61 -51.18 -11.27
C LYS A 2 -26.08 -51.21 -10.78
N LEU A 3 -26.33 -50.81 -9.53
CA LEU A 3 -27.66 -50.38 -9.09
C LEU A 3 -27.61 -48.90 -8.67
N LYS A 4 -28.63 -48.19 -9.09
CA LYS A 4 -28.71 -46.73 -9.30
C LYS A 4 -29.08 -45.99 -8.02
N SER A 5 -28.63 -44.74 -7.97
CA SER A 5 -28.99 -43.67 -7.03
C SER A 5 -30.51 -43.49 -6.90
N LEU A 6 -30.99 -43.25 -5.67
CA LEU A 6 -32.33 -42.69 -5.41
C LEU A 6 -32.17 -41.47 -4.49
N TYR A 7 -32.57 -40.33 -5.03
CA TYR A 7 -32.64 -39.02 -4.38
C TYR A 7 -33.68 -39.02 -3.26
N ALA A 8 -33.32 -38.55 -2.07
CA ALA A 8 -34.26 -38.10 -1.07
C ALA A 8 -34.24 -36.56 -1.03
N LEU A 9 -35.30 -35.96 -1.56
CA LEU A 9 -35.70 -34.58 -1.29
C LEU A 9 -36.01 -34.47 0.21
N LEU A 10 -35.36 -33.55 0.93
CA LEU A 10 -35.90 -33.05 2.19
C LEU A 10 -36.03 -31.53 2.13
N PHE A 11 -37.24 -31.10 2.48
CA PHE A 11 -37.79 -29.75 2.39
C PHE A 11 -37.17 -28.81 3.44
N CYS A 12 -37.07 -27.54 3.08
CA CYS A 12 -36.57 -26.44 3.90
C CYS A 12 -37.41 -26.22 5.16
N ILE A 13 -36.76 -25.90 6.29
CA ILE A 13 -37.33 -25.07 7.35
C ILE A 13 -36.32 -23.95 7.64
N PHE A 14 -36.65 -22.75 7.17
CA PHE A 14 -36.14 -21.49 7.72
C PHE A 14 -36.66 -21.35 9.14
N MET A 15 -35.80 -21.03 10.11
CA MET A 15 -36.05 -19.94 11.07
C MET A 15 -34.76 -19.57 11.82
N THR A 16 -34.55 -18.25 11.85
CA THR A 16 -33.73 -17.46 12.76
C THR A 16 -32.23 -17.73 12.76
N GLY A 17 -31.54 -16.99 11.89
CA GLY A 17 -30.12 -16.75 12.04
C GLY A 17 -29.82 -16.05 13.37
N CYS A 18 -28.82 -16.54 14.07
CA CYS A 18 -27.84 -15.65 14.65
C CYS A 18 -26.78 -15.46 13.56
N LEU A 19 -26.91 -14.38 12.79
CA LEU A 19 -25.73 -13.78 12.19
C LEU A 19 -24.89 -13.34 13.38
N ASP A 20 -23.94 -14.18 13.81
CA ASP A 20 -22.71 -13.65 14.41
C ASP A 20 -21.97 -12.94 13.27
N GLY A 21 -22.53 -11.79 12.86
CA GLY A 21 -21.72 -10.75 12.30
C GLY A 21 -20.80 -10.37 13.44
N GLN A 22 -19.56 -10.88 13.39
CA GLN A 22 -18.48 -10.26 14.12
C GLN A 22 -18.55 -8.79 13.75
N LYS A 23 -19.06 -7.98 14.69
CA LYS A 23 -19.05 -6.54 14.57
C LYS A 23 -17.58 -6.22 14.50
N GLN A 24 -17.07 -5.98 13.29
CA GLN A 24 -15.68 -5.63 13.06
C GLN A 24 -15.42 -4.47 13.99
N SER A 25 -14.64 -4.74 15.03
CA SER A 25 -14.37 -3.77 16.04
C SER A 25 -13.64 -2.63 15.34
N ASP A 26 -14.21 -1.43 15.43
CA ASP A 26 -13.67 -0.24 14.77
C ASP A 26 -12.49 0.24 15.61
N HIS A 27 -11.37 -0.47 15.51
CA HIS A 27 -10.14 -0.11 16.20
C HIS A 27 -9.58 1.16 15.57
N SER A 28 -9.14 2.10 16.40
CA SER A 28 -8.68 3.39 15.91
C SER A 28 -7.26 3.32 15.37
N ILE A 29 -6.43 2.43 15.94
CA ILE A 29 -5.02 2.30 15.60
C ILE A 29 -4.56 0.84 15.61
N LEU A 30 -3.45 0.60 14.92
CA LEU A 30 -2.60 -0.57 15.12
C LEU A 30 -1.24 -0.18 15.70
N ILE A 31 -0.70 -1.00 16.59
CA ILE A 31 0.61 -0.81 17.23
C ILE A 31 1.52 -1.97 16.81
N ALA A 32 2.72 -1.64 16.35
CA ALA A 32 3.72 -2.62 15.97
C ALA A 32 4.22 -3.37 17.22
N TYR A 33 4.33 -4.69 17.10
CA TYR A 33 4.95 -5.58 18.07
C TYR A 33 6.01 -6.41 17.35
N MET A 34 7.20 -6.47 17.96
CA MET A 34 8.38 -7.10 17.35
C MET A 34 8.89 -8.21 18.25
N SER A 35 9.41 -9.27 17.64
CA SER A 35 9.96 -10.41 18.40
C SER A 35 11.33 -10.12 19.01
N THR A 36 11.97 -9.01 18.63
CA THR A 36 13.31 -8.60 19.08
C THR A 36 13.30 -7.15 19.55
N GLU A 37 14.22 -6.83 20.46
CA GLU A 37 14.42 -5.46 21.00
C GLU A 37 15.05 -4.52 19.96
N TYR A 38 15.78 -5.06 18.97
CA TYR A 38 16.44 -4.33 17.89
C TYR A 38 15.95 -4.84 16.53
N PRO A 39 15.04 -4.10 15.86
CA PRO A 39 14.51 -4.45 14.55
C PRO A 39 15.57 -4.35 13.45
N GLU A 40 16.04 -5.49 12.93
CA GLU A 40 16.84 -5.52 11.71
C GLU A 40 15.95 -5.78 10.49
N LEU A 41 16.38 -5.38 9.28
CA LEU A 41 15.76 -5.81 8.02
C LEU A 41 15.70 -7.36 7.99
N GLY A 42 14.50 -7.93 7.92
CA GLY A 42 14.29 -9.38 8.12
C GLY A 42 13.55 -9.74 9.41
N SER A 43 13.49 -8.83 10.37
CA SER A 43 12.73 -9.01 11.60
C SER A 43 11.24 -8.89 11.29
N SER A 44 10.52 -10.00 11.40
CA SER A 44 9.09 -9.98 11.19
C SER A 44 8.40 -9.06 12.20
N VAL A 45 7.36 -8.37 11.73
CA VAL A 45 6.52 -7.48 12.52
C VAL A 45 5.12 -8.07 12.65
N CYS A 46 4.52 -7.84 13.81
CA CYS A 46 3.12 -8.07 14.09
C CYS A 46 2.46 -6.70 14.34
N TYR A 47 1.19 -6.53 13.97
CA TYR A 47 0.41 -5.36 14.38
C TYR A 47 -0.81 -5.79 15.18
N LEU A 48 -0.91 -5.23 16.39
CA LEU A 48 -2.01 -5.44 17.31
C LEU A 48 -2.93 -4.23 17.31
N ASN A 49 -4.22 -4.44 17.54
CA ASN A 49 -5.13 -3.35 17.88
C ASN A 49 -4.96 -2.91 19.34
N GLU A 50 -5.77 -1.95 19.78
CA GLU A 50 -5.76 -1.40 21.15
C GLU A 50 -6.16 -2.43 22.24
N GLN A 51 -6.83 -3.51 21.86
CA GLN A 51 -7.24 -4.60 22.76
C GLN A 51 -6.18 -5.71 22.82
N GLY A 52 -5.13 -5.63 22.02
CA GLY A 52 -4.09 -6.65 21.90
C GLY A 52 -4.43 -7.78 20.92
N ASP A 53 -5.54 -7.70 20.17
CA ASP A 53 -5.83 -8.67 19.13
C ASP A 53 -4.91 -8.46 17.93
N THR A 54 -4.45 -9.57 17.35
CA THR A 54 -3.57 -9.56 16.19
C THR A 54 -4.36 -9.26 14.91
N ILE A 55 -4.05 -8.14 14.27
CA ILE A 55 -4.63 -7.74 12.97
C ILE A 55 -3.70 -8.09 11.81
N VAL A 56 -2.39 -7.89 12.01
CA VAL A 56 -1.35 -8.34 11.08
C VAL A 56 -0.46 -9.33 11.84
N PRO A 57 -0.51 -10.63 11.52
CA PRO A 57 0.31 -11.61 12.22
C PRO A 57 1.76 -11.54 11.77
N PHE A 58 2.66 -12.04 12.64
CA PHE A 58 4.04 -12.35 12.24
C PHE A 58 4.06 -13.25 11.00
N GLY A 59 5.07 -13.07 10.17
CA GLY A 59 5.26 -13.75 8.89
C GLY A 59 4.56 -13.10 7.71
N LYS A 60 3.53 -12.26 7.92
CA LYS A 60 2.85 -11.56 6.81
C LYS A 60 3.76 -10.50 6.16
N TYR A 61 4.49 -9.75 6.98
CA TYR A 61 5.50 -8.78 6.55
C TYR A 61 6.83 -9.03 7.28
N TYR A 62 7.95 -8.85 6.57
CA TYR A 62 9.30 -9.12 7.09
C TYR A 62 10.01 -7.86 7.63
N TYR A 63 9.33 -6.71 7.56
CA TYR A 63 9.72 -5.47 8.20
C TYR A 63 8.50 -4.53 8.33
N GLY A 64 8.41 -3.80 9.43
CA GLY A 64 7.44 -2.73 9.65
C GLY A 64 8.16 -1.38 9.75
N GLY A 65 7.84 -0.45 8.86
CA GLY A 65 8.38 0.92 8.85
C GLY A 65 7.52 1.93 9.60
N SER A 66 6.49 1.47 10.32
CA SER A 66 5.59 2.34 11.09
C SER A 66 5.26 1.67 12.42
N ASP A 67 5.60 2.33 13.53
CA ASP A 67 5.33 1.82 14.88
C ASP A 67 3.84 1.92 15.24
N THR A 68 3.13 2.88 14.66
CA THR A 68 1.69 3.08 14.86
C THR A 68 1.01 3.41 13.55
N ILE A 69 -0.10 2.72 13.27
CA ILE A 69 -0.92 2.89 12.06
C ILE A 69 -2.26 3.47 12.49
N ARG A 70 -2.51 4.74 12.14
CA ARG A 70 -3.82 5.39 12.37
C ARG A 70 -4.71 5.34 11.13
N HIS A 71 -4.13 5.71 9.99
CA HIS A 71 -4.81 5.67 8.69
C HIS A 71 -4.04 4.79 7.72
N ILE A 72 -2.75 5.06 7.56
CA ILE A 72 -1.82 4.28 6.75
C ILE A 72 -0.56 3.94 7.54
N GLY A 73 0.08 2.84 7.16
CA GLY A 73 1.39 2.42 7.62
C GLY A 73 2.17 1.74 6.52
N PHE A 74 3.49 1.70 6.67
CA PHE A 74 4.39 1.16 5.66
C PHE A 74 5.02 -0.14 6.16
N VAL A 75 4.98 -1.17 5.31
CA VAL A 75 5.50 -2.51 5.58
C VAL A 75 6.23 -3.05 4.35
N MET A 76 7.12 -4.01 4.54
CA MET A 76 7.79 -4.69 3.42
C MET A 76 7.26 -6.12 3.24
N GLU A 77 6.92 -6.45 2.00
CA GLU A 77 6.44 -7.78 1.60
C GLU A 77 7.60 -8.75 1.34
N PRO A 78 7.55 -10.00 1.84
CA PRO A 78 8.60 -10.98 1.57
C PRO A 78 8.88 -11.12 0.07
N HIS A 79 10.16 -11.09 -0.31
CA HIS A 79 10.64 -11.24 -1.68
C HIS A 79 10.13 -10.18 -2.68
N LYS A 80 9.54 -9.07 -2.21
CA LYS A 80 9.14 -7.95 -3.05
C LYS A 80 9.86 -6.68 -2.58
N PRO A 81 10.69 -6.06 -3.44
CA PRO A 81 11.33 -4.81 -3.08
C PRO A 81 10.31 -3.69 -2.99
N GLY A 82 10.57 -2.74 -2.09
CA GLY A 82 9.76 -1.52 -1.93
C GLY A 82 8.77 -1.59 -0.77
N TRP A 83 8.02 -0.50 -0.63
CA TRP A 83 7.14 -0.26 0.51
C TRP A 83 5.69 -0.52 0.13
N THR A 84 5.04 -1.41 0.89
CA THR A 84 3.60 -1.63 0.81
C THR A 84 2.90 -0.77 1.85
N THR A 85 1.86 -0.06 1.42
CA THR A 85 1.01 0.71 2.32
C THR A 85 -0.15 -0.17 2.77
N ILE A 86 -0.43 -0.19 4.06
CA ILE A 86 -1.58 -0.85 4.67
C ILE A 86 -2.41 0.14 5.48
N ASN A 87 -3.71 -0.12 5.62
CA ASN A 87 -4.57 0.66 6.52
C ASN A 87 -4.60 0.09 7.95
N ASN A 88 -5.35 0.74 8.84
CA ASN A 88 -5.57 0.29 10.22
C ASN A 88 -6.40 -1.01 10.36
N LYS A 89 -6.84 -1.61 9.24
CA LYS A 89 -7.44 -2.96 9.20
C LYS A 89 -6.44 -4.01 8.70
N GLY A 90 -5.19 -3.61 8.44
CA GLY A 90 -4.17 -4.49 7.87
C GLY A 90 -4.39 -4.82 6.39
N GLU A 91 -5.28 -4.07 5.71
CA GLU A 91 -5.58 -4.23 4.30
C GLU A 91 -4.55 -3.47 3.48
N LYS A 92 -4.05 -4.11 2.42
CA LYS A 92 -3.13 -3.49 1.47
C LYS A 92 -3.85 -2.45 0.62
N LEU A 93 -3.26 -1.27 0.51
CA LEU A 93 -3.81 -0.16 -0.29
C LEU A 93 -3.08 -0.02 -1.63
N PHE A 94 -1.79 0.29 -1.59
CA PHE A 94 -0.94 0.56 -2.76
C PHE A 94 0.54 0.47 -2.36
N TYR A 95 1.46 0.54 -3.33
CA TYR A 95 2.88 0.67 -3.04
C TYR A 95 3.27 2.14 -2.96
N ALA A 96 4.06 2.50 -1.95
CA ALA A 96 4.69 3.81 -1.88
C ALA A 96 5.96 3.79 -2.74
N PHE A 97 6.22 4.90 -3.42
CA PHE A 97 7.50 5.07 -4.11
C PHE A 97 8.64 5.07 -3.08
N SER A 98 9.76 4.40 -3.38
CA SER A 98 10.92 4.39 -2.49
C SER A 98 11.81 5.59 -2.75
N PHE A 99 12.14 6.35 -1.72
CA PHE A 99 13.05 7.48 -1.78
C PHE A 99 13.90 7.57 -0.52
N ASP A 100 15.20 7.86 -0.66
CA ASP A 100 16.17 7.95 0.44
C ASP A 100 16.09 6.79 1.46
N ASN A 101 16.13 5.55 0.95
CA ASN A 101 16.01 4.31 1.73
C ASN A 101 14.68 4.12 2.49
N GLY A 102 13.68 4.98 2.28
CA GLY A 102 12.38 4.96 2.94
C GLY A 102 11.20 5.02 1.96
N PRO A 103 9.96 5.03 2.47
CA PRO A 103 8.80 5.44 1.69
C PRO A 103 8.92 6.94 1.35
N ASP A 104 8.28 7.36 0.26
CA ASP A 104 8.35 8.73 -0.24
C ASP A 104 7.92 9.78 0.79
N TYR A 105 8.53 10.97 0.70
CA TYR A 105 8.15 12.09 1.54
C TYR A 105 6.78 12.63 1.16
N VAL A 106 6.07 13.16 2.17
CA VAL A 106 4.81 13.87 1.95
C VAL A 106 5.13 15.30 1.57
N GLU A 107 4.80 15.67 0.34
CA GLU A 107 4.94 17.02 -0.20
C GLU A 107 3.57 17.62 -0.47
N GLU A 108 3.30 18.74 0.20
CA GLU A 108 2.02 19.44 0.19
C GLU A 108 0.77 18.55 0.44
N GLY A 109 0.93 17.54 1.29
CA GLY A 109 -0.13 16.60 1.70
C GLY A 109 -0.25 15.35 0.84
N LEU A 110 0.57 15.20 -0.22
CA LEU A 110 0.56 14.05 -1.12
C LEU A 110 1.93 13.38 -1.17
N PHE A 111 1.98 12.09 -1.50
CA PHE A 111 3.21 11.36 -1.77
C PHE A 111 3.03 10.46 -3.00
N ARG A 112 4.14 10.08 -3.62
CA ARG A 112 4.11 9.29 -4.86
C ARG A 112 3.85 7.83 -4.55
N ILE A 113 2.98 7.24 -5.35
CA ILE A 113 2.62 5.82 -5.29
C ILE A 113 2.93 5.15 -6.62
N ILE A 114 3.11 3.83 -6.58
CA ILE A 114 3.39 3.00 -7.75
C ILE A 114 2.41 1.82 -7.81
N ASN A 115 2.03 1.39 -9.01
CA ASN A 115 1.25 0.16 -9.22
C ASN A 115 2.13 -1.01 -9.68
N ASP A 116 1.55 -2.20 -9.88
CA ASP A 116 2.29 -3.38 -10.34
C ASP A 116 2.83 -3.25 -11.78
N GLU A 117 2.35 -2.28 -12.56
CA GLU A 117 2.82 -1.95 -13.91
C GLU A 117 3.93 -0.90 -13.90
N MET A 118 4.43 -0.53 -12.71
CA MET A 118 5.44 0.50 -12.48
C MET A 118 5.02 1.92 -12.85
N LEU A 119 3.72 2.17 -13.05
CA LEU A 119 3.18 3.51 -13.27
C LEU A 119 3.05 4.26 -11.94
N MET A 120 3.23 5.57 -11.99
CA MET A 120 3.22 6.46 -10.85
C MET A 120 1.95 7.31 -10.77
N GLY A 121 1.53 7.58 -9.54
CA GLY A 121 0.41 8.45 -9.17
C GLY A 121 0.65 9.11 -7.81
N PHE A 122 -0.42 9.60 -7.19
CA PHE A 122 -0.36 10.28 -5.89
C PHE A 122 -1.46 9.80 -4.94
N ALA A 123 -1.10 9.65 -3.67
CA ALA A 123 -2.03 9.40 -2.58
C ALA A 123 -1.85 10.43 -1.45
N ASP A 124 -2.88 10.58 -0.63
CA ASP A 124 -2.82 11.38 0.60
C ASP A 124 -2.45 10.51 1.83
N THR A 125 -2.19 11.19 2.94
CA THR A 125 -1.83 10.55 4.23
C THR A 125 -2.98 9.81 4.92
N LEU A 126 -4.19 9.89 4.38
CA LEU A 126 -5.37 9.15 4.84
C LEU A 126 -5.54 7.82 4.08
N GLY A 127 -4.74 7.59 3.04
CA GLY A 127 -4.80 6.39 2.20
C GLY A 127 -5.71 6.52 0.98
N ASN A 128 -6.14 7.74 0.65
CA ASN A 128 -6.91 7.99 -0.56
C ASN A 128 -5.97 8.17 -1.75
N VAL A 129 -6.23 7.43 -2.83
CA VAL A 129 -5.57 7.67 -4.12
C VAL A 129 -6.19 8.91 -4.76
N ILE A 130 -5.45 10.01 -4.78
CA ILE A 130 -5.90 11.30 -5.34
C ILE A 130 -5.73 11.30 -6.86
N ILE A 131 -4.59 10.80 -7.33
CA ILE A 131 -4.32 10.64 -8.77
C ILE A 131 -3.88 9.20 -8.99
N LYS A 132 -4.69 8.44 -9.73
CA LYS A 132 -4.40 7.03 -10.01
C LYS A 132 -3.07 6.90 -10.77
N PRO A 133 -2.28 5.84 -10.48
CA PRO A 133 -1.11 5.47 -11.26
C PRO A 133 -1.41 5.45 -12.76
N GLN A 134 -0.73 6.32 -13.52
CA GLN A 134 -0.92 6.44 -14.97
C GLN A 134 0.29 7.06 -15.69
N PHE A 135 1.23 7.65 -14.95
CA PHE A 135 2.40 8.31 -15.49
C PHE A 135 3.60 7.35 -15.46
N ALA A 136 4.48 7.44 -16.43
CA ALA A 136 5.75 6.72 -16.37
C ALA A 136 6.64 7.28 -15.25
N PHE A 137 6.57 8.60 -15.02
CA PHE A 137 7.26 9.24 -13.91
C PHE A 137 6.57 10.51 -13.44
N VAL A 138 6.70 10.82 -12.14
CA VAL A 138 6.21 12.06 -11.53
C VAL A 138 7.24 12.65 -10.54
N CYS A 139 7.39 13.96 -10.56
CA CYS A 139 8.08 14.73 -9.53
C CYS A 139 7.12 15.04 -8.35
N PRO A 140 7.64 15.26 -7.13
CA PRO A 140 6.80 15.69 -6.01
C PRO A 140 6.06 17.01 -6.29
N PHE A 141 4.95 17.24 -5.61
CA PHE A 141 4.23 18.51 -5.71
C PHE A 141 5.05 19.65 -5.11
N LYS A 142 5.08 20.77 -5.81
CA LYS A 142 5.66 22.03 -5.35
C LYS A 142 4.94 23.21 -5.98
N ASP A 143 4.58 24.19 -5.16
CA ASP A 143 3.77 25.35 -5.53
C ASP A 143 2.45 24.94 -6.21
N GLY A 144 1.81 23.89 -5.68
CA GLY A 144 0.51 23.39 -6.15
C GLY A 144 0.52 22.63 -7.48
N LYS A 145 1.71 22.33 -8.05
CA LYS A 145 1.87 21.59 -9.30
C LYS A 145 2.90 20.48 -9.20
N ALA A 146 2.77 19.46 -10.04
CA ALA A 146 3.76 18.40 -10.22
C ALA A 146 4.13 18.26 -11.70
N GLU A 147 5.41 18.03 -11.99
CA GLU A 147 5.89 17.73 -13.34
C GLU A 147 5.81 16.21 -13.57
N VAL A 148 5.21 15.80 -14.69
CA VAL A 148 4.91 14.40 -15.00
C VAL A 148 5.17 14.08 -16.47
N THR A 149 5.35 12.79 -16.77
CA THR A 149 5.48 12.29 -18.14
C THR A 149 4.85 10.91 -18.31
N TYR A 150 4.35 10.62 -19.51
CA TYR A 150 3.86 9.30 -19.90
C TYR A 150 4.95 8.41 -20.51
N THR A 151 6.14 8.96 -20.77
CA THR A 151 7.21 8.30 -21.53
C THR A 151 8.56 8.44 -20.81
N GLY A 152 9.59 7.85 -21.41
CA GLY A 152 10.95 7.99 -20.96
C GLY A 152 11.47 6.78 -20.22
N GLU A 153 12.66 6.94 -19.65
CA GLU A 153 13.37 5.85 -19.00
C GLU A 153 14.29 6.37 -17.89
N LYS A 154 14.52 5.52 -16.90
CA LYS A 154 15.52 5.74 -15.86
C LYS A 154 16.93 5.61 -16.46
N LYS A 155 17.76 6.64 -16.26
CA LYS A 155 19.17 6.67 -16.64
C LYS A 155 20.05 6.84 -15.42
N ALA A 156 20.99 5.92 -15.22
CA ALA A 156 22.04 6.06 -14.22
C ALA A 156 22.93 7.27 -14.55
N LEU A 157 23.35 8.00 -13.52
CA LEU A 157 24.28 9.14 -13.60
C LEU A 157 25.70 8.77 -13.16
N ASP A 158 25.87 7.59 -12.58
CA ASP A 158 27.14 7.01 -12.18
C ASP A 158 27.20 5.51 -12.55
N ASP A 159 28.40 4.93 -12.46
CA ASP A 159 28.65 3.53 -12.81
C ASP A 159 28.03 2.53 -11.82
N TYR A 160 27.62 3.00 -10.64
CA TYR A 160 27.03 2.19 -9.57
C TYR A 160 25.50 2.16 -9.64
N GLY A 161 24.88 3.08 -10.39
CA GLY A 161 23.44 3.26 -10.50
C GLY A 161 22.79 3.87 -9.25
N GLU A 162 23.59 4.42 -8.33
CA GLU A 162 23.10 5.02 -7.08
C GLU A 162 22.35 6.32 -7.37
N HIS A 163 22.94 7.17 -8.20
CA HIS A 163 22.29 8.36 -8.73
C HIS A 163 21.70 8.09 -10.11
N TRP A 164 20.49 8.57 -10.32
CA TRP A 164 19.79 8.41 -11.60
C TRP A 164 18.86 9.58 -11.85
N THR A 165 18.49 9.75 -13.11
CA THR A 165 17.47 10.70 -13.57
C THR A 165 16.45 10.00 -14.45
N TRP A 166 15.27 10.59 -14.61
CA TRP A 166 14.30 10.16 -15.61
C TRP A 166 14.44 11.02 -16.87
N GLN A 167 14.74 10.40 -18.01
CA GLN A 167 14.86 11.12 -19.28
C GLN A 167 13.58 10.93 -20.10
N SER A 168 12.94 12.05 -20.43
CA SER A 168 11.77 12.12 -21.32
C SER A 168 11.77 13.48 -22.01
N ASP A 169 11.27 13.52 -23.25
CA ASP A 169 11.10 14.74 -24.03
C ASP A 169 9.70 15.38 -23.84
N ASP A 170 8.79 14.67 -23.17
CA ASP A 170 7.35 14.99 -23.13
C ASP A 170 6.85 15.30 -21.71
N TRP A 171 7.58 16.14 -20.98
CA TRP A 171 7.15 16.60 -19.65
C TRP A 171 6.04 17.65 -19.72
N PHE A 172 5.13 17.60 -18.74
CA PHE A 172 4.12 18.63 -18.53
C PHE A 172 3.72 18.73 -17.06
N TYR A 173 3.07 19.83 -16.69
CA TYR A 173 2.61 20.05 -15.34
C TYR A 173 1.15 19.64 -15.14
N ILE A 174 0.83 19.14 -13.96
CA ILE A 174 -0.54 18.87 -13.49
C ILE A 174 -0.83 19.61 -12.18
N ASP A 175 -2.11 19.90 -11.92
CA ASP A 175 -2.60 20.32 -10.61
C ASP A 175 -2.82 19.12 -9.66
N LYS A 176 -3.21 19.39 -8.40
CA LYS A 176 -3.48 18.35 -7.39
C LYS A 176 -4.67 17.44 -7.69
N ASN A 177 -5.49 17.78 -8.70
CA ASN A 177 -6.58 16.93 -9.17
C ASN A 177 -6.16 16.10 -10.39
N GLY A 178 -4.93 16.24 -10.87
CA GLY A 178 -4.40 15.57 -12.06
C GLY A 178 -4.73 16.27 -13.37
N ASN A 179 -5.26 17.49 -13.35
CA ASN A 179 -5.54 18.23 -14.57
C ASN A 179 -4.25 18.81 -15.13
N LYS A 180 -4.00 18.58 -16.42
CA LYS A 180 -2.88 19.20 -17.14
C LYS A 180 -3.02 20.73 -17.12
N LEU A 181 -1.97 21.40 -16.66
CA LEU A 181 -1.84 22.85 -16.68
C LEU A 181 -1.45 23.34 -18.08
N LYS A 182 -1.93 24.53 -18.43
CA LYS A 182 -1.66 25.19 -19.71
C LYS A 182 -0.38 26.01 -19.66
#